data_AF-A0A6G2W394-F1
#
_entry.id   AF-A0A6G2W394-F1
#
_cell.length_a   1.000
_cell.length_b   1.000
_cell.length_c   1.000
_cell.angle_alpha   90.00
_cell.angle_beta   90.00
_cell.angle_gamma   90.00
#
_symmetry.space_group_name_H-M   'P 1'
#
loop_
_entity.id
_entity.type
_entity.pdbx_description
1 polymer ?
#
loop_
_entity_poly.entity_id
_entity_poly.type
_entity_poly.pdbx_seq_one_letter_code
_entity_poly.pdbx_strand_id
1 'polypeptide(L)'
;NGYNSSSLDAAISGSEDGESALQDFIGTEDRALELVEDFHALAPLIAELDERDRRIIHMRFVEELTQAQIGEHLGVSQMHVSRLLSRTLARLREGLLTQH
;
A
#
# COMPACT_ATOMS: atom_id res chain seq x y z
N ASN A 1 -37.70 -4.75 12.15
CA ASN A 1 -36.86 -3.95 13.07
C ASN A 1 -35.49 -4.61 13.16
N GLY A 2 -34.66 -4.36 12.14
CA GLY A 2 -33.30 -4.88 12.05
C GLY A 2 -32.39 -4.06 12.95
N TYR A 3 -31.96 -4.69 14.04
CA TYR A 3 -30.86 -4.21 14.87
C TYR A 3 -29.72 -5.23 14.72
N ASN A 4 -28.50 -4.70 14.65
CA ASN A 4 -27.19 -5.38 14.57
C ASN A 4 -26.51 -5.48 13.20
N SER A 5 -26.56 -4.42 12.38
CA SER A 5 -25.68 -4.27 11.20
C SER A 5 -24.61 -3.18 11.36
N SER A 6 -24.24 -2.80 12.60
CA SER A 6 -23.25 -1.74 12.84
C SER A 6 -22.01 -2.19 13.60
N SER A 7 -21.92 -3.47 14.00
CA SER A 7 -20.80 -3.98 14.81
C SER A 7 -19.90 -4.99 14.08
N LEU A 8 -20.24 -5.40 12.84
CA LEU A 8 -19.43 -6.33 12.05
C LEU A 8 -18.51 -5.62 11.03
N ASP A 9 -18.84 -4.38 10.62
CA ASP A 9 -18.04 -3.60 9.66
C ASP A 9 -16.77 -2.96 10.29
N ALA A 10 -16.70 -2.85 11.62
CA ALA A 10 -15.58 -2.18 12.30
C ALA A 10 -14.46 -3.13 12.75
N ALA A 11 -14.69 -4.45 12.76
CA ALA A 11 -13.79 -5.41 13.38
C ALA A 11 -12.74 -6.03 12.42
N ILE A 12 -12.82 -5.75 11.10
CA ILE A 12 -11.94 -6.37 10.09
C ILE A 12 -10.89 -5.37 9.54
N SER A 13 -11.03 -4.06 9.77
CA SER A 13 -10.24 -3.02 9.07
C SER A 13 -9.04 -2.47 9.87
N GLY A 14 -8.39 -3.29 10.69
CA GLY A 14 -7.43 -2.79 11.68
C GLY A 14 -5.95 -2.80 11.30
N SER A 15 -5.45 -3.89 10.73
CA SER A 15 -3.99 -4.12 10.77
C SER A 15 -3.44 -5.02 9.67
N GLU A 16 -4.28 -5.67 8.87
CA GLU A 16 -3.85 -6.73 7.95
C GLU A 16 -3.66 -6.27 6.49
N ASP A 17 -4.21 -5.10 6.12
CA ASP A 17 -4.27 -4.67 4.71
C ASP A 17 -2.92 -4.30 4.09
N GLY A 18 -1.96 -3.76 4.84
CA GLY A 18 -0.67 -3.37 4.23
C GLY A 18 0.35 -4.46 4.17
N GLU A 19 0.33 -5.40 5.11
CA GLU A 19 1.11 -6.64 5.00
C GLU A 19 0.63 -7.40 3.76
N SER A 20 -0.69 -7.52 3.57
CA SER A 20 -1.28 -8.11 2.37
C SER A 20 -0.94 -7.32 1.09
N ALA A 21 -1.05 -6.00 1.08
CA ALA A 21 -0.70 -5.20 -0.10
C ALA A 21 0.80 -5.25 -0.44
N LEU A 22 1.66 -5.35 0.58
CA LEU A 22 3.08 -5.56 0.40
C LEU A 22 3.36 -6.96 -0.16
N GLN A 23 2.71 -8.00 0.36
CA GLN A 23 2.86 -9.37 -0.14
C GLN A 23 2.33 -9.54 -1.56
N ASP A 24 1.24 -8.87 -1.93
CA ASP A 24 0.73 -8.84 -3.32
C ASP A 24 1.69 -8.13 -4.28
N PHE A 25 2.39 -7.11 -3.79
CA PHE A 25 3.44 -6.41 -4.54
C PHE A 25 4.70 -7.28 -4.66
N ILE A 26 5.09 -7.89 -3.55
CA ILE A 26 6.21 -8.82 -3.38
C ILE A 26 5.69 -10.27 -3.60
N GLY A 27 5.11 -10.63 -4.74
CA GLY A 27 4.54 -11.99 -4.99
C GLY A 27 5.35 -13.21 -4.44
N THR A 28 4.67 -14.25 -3.94
CA THR A 28 5.24 -15.28 -3.04
C THR A 28 6.39 -16.14 -3.59
N GLU A 29 7.32 -16.49 -2.66
CA GLU A 29 8.37 -17.55 -2.68
C GLU A 29 9.50 -17.46 -3.73
N ASP A 30 10.43 -16.48 -3.60
CA ASP A 30 11.90 -16.69 -3.70
C ASP A 30 12.71 -15.40 -3.32
N ARG A 31 12.61 -14.95 -2.06
CA ARG A 31 12.66 -13.51 -1.75
C ARG A 31 13.65 -13.12 -0.64
N ALA A 32 14.94 -13.18 -0.92
CA ALA A 32 15.95 -12.50 -0.08
C ALA A 32 17.03 -11.80 -0.91
N LEU A 33 17.51 -12.42 -1.99
CA LEU A 33 18.45 -11.80 -2.93
C LEU A 33 17.71 -10.96 -3.98
N GLU A 34 16.56 -11.44 -4.51
CA GLU A 34 15.67 -10.64 -5.38
C GLU A 34 15.20 -9.36 -4.68
N LEU A 35 14.93 -9.39 -3.37
CA LEU A 35 14.48 -8.20 -2.63
C LEU A 35 15.50 -7.06 -2.64
N VAL A 36 16.80 -7.36 -2.60
CA VAL A 36 17.86 -6.33 -2.61
C VAL A 36 18.03 -5.72 -4.00
N GLU A 37 17.91 -6.53 -5.07
CA GLU A 37 17.82 -6.04 -6.45
C GLU A 37 16.53 -5.22 -6.67
N ASP A 38 15.40 -5.72 -6.16
CA ASP A 38 14.10 -5.04 -6.19
C ASP A 38 14.20 -3.67 -5.51
N PHE A 39 14.87 -3.53 -4.36
CA PHE A 39 15.00 -2.23 -3.68
C PHE A 39 15.81 -1.20 -4.47
N HIS A 40 16.93 -1.61 -5.10
CA HIS A 40 17.71 -0.70 -5.95
C HIS A 40 16.93 -0.32 -7.22
N ALA A 41 16.18 -1.24 -7.82
CA ALA A 41 15.32 -0.98 -8.96
C ALA A 41 14.07 -0.16 -8.58
N LEU A 42 13.59 -0.28 -7.34
CA LEU A 42 12.40 0.42 -6.85
C LEU A 42 12.68 1.87 -6.49
N ALA A 43 13.89 2.20 -6.01
CA ALA A 43 14.27 3.56 -5.64
C ALA A 43 14.03 4.61 -6.74
N PRO A 44 14.48 4.43 -8.01
CA PRO A 44 14.18 5.37 -9.07
C PRO A 44 12.68 5.45 -9.39
N LEU A 45 11.95 4.33 -9.35
CA LEU A 45 10.51 4.31 -9.59
C LEU A 45 9.72 5.07 -8.51
N ILE A 46 10.13 4.97 -7.25
CA ILE A 46 9.59 5.76 -6.13
C ILE A 46 9.89 7.25 -6.33
N ALA A 47 11.08 7.60 -6.85
CA ALA A 47 11.46 8.98 -7.11
C ALA A 47 10.62 9.63 -8.23
N GLU A 48 10.04 8.83 -9.13
CA GLU A 48 9.12 9.28 -10.20
C GLU A 48 7.64 9.37 -9.77
N LEU A 49 7.32 8.98 -8.53
CA LEU A 49 6.00 9.19 -7.98
C LEU A 49 5.76 10.68 -7.73
N ASP A 50 4.49 11.09 -7.83
CA ASP A 50 4.13 12.41 -7.35
C ASP A 50 4.26 12.49 -5.82
N GLU A 51 4.30 13.72 -5.29
CA GLU A 51 4.50 13.95 -3.86
C GLU A 51 3.45 13.25 -2.99
N ARG A 52 2.21 13.16 -3.50
CA ARG A 52 1.09 12.60 -2.75
C ARG A 52 1.22 11.09 -2.63
N ASP A 53 1.49 10.42 -3.75
CA ASP A 53 1.69 8.98 -3.82
C ASP A 53 2.91 8.57 -3.01
N ARG A 54 4.03 9.29 -3.14
CA ARG A 54 5.24 9.03 -2.34
C ARG A 54 4.99 9.17 -0.84
N ARG A 55 4.23 10.20 -0.43
CA ARG A 55 3.86 10.40 0.98
C ARG A 55 2.94 9.28 1.49
N ILE A 56 1.99 8.81 0.67
CA ILE A 56 1.11 7.69 1.02
C ILE A 56 1.92 6.39 1.20
N ILE A 57 2.88 6.11 0.32
CA ILE A 57 3.80 4.97 0.44
C ILE A 57 4.63 5.08 1.73
N HIS A 58 5.20 6.26 2.02
CA HIS A 58 5.98 6.49 3.23
C HIS A 58 5.15 6.24 4.50
N MET A 59 3.96 6.85 4.60
CA MET A 59 3.08 6.64 5.75
C MET A 59 2.66 5.17 5.90
N ARG A 60 2.43 4.45 4.79
CA ARG A 60 1.97 3.06 4.83
C ARG A 60 3.07 2.07 5.22
N PHE A 61 4.28 2.22 4.69
CA PHE A 61 5.32 1.20 4.77
C PHE A 61 6.53 1.61 5.62
N VAL A 62 6.65 2.88 5.99
CA VAL A 62 7.71 3.37 6.89
C VAL A 62 7.13 3.75 8.25
N GLU A 63 6.02 4.49 8.25
CA GLU A 63 5.33 4.86 9.50
C GLU A 63 4.29 3.82 9.95
N GLU A 64 4.08 2.76 9.15
CA GLU A 64 3.16 1.64 9.43
C GLU A 64 1.70 2.07 9.70
N LEU A 65 1.27 3.21 9.15
CA LEU A 65 -0.08 3.73 9.35
C LEU A 65 -1.12 2.89 8.60
N THR A 66 -2.27 2.69 9.22
CA THR A 66 -3.43 2.09 8.57
C THR A 66 -3.96 2.99 7.45
N GLN A 67 -4.65 2.42 6.47
CA GLN A 67 -5.25 3.23 5.40
C GLN A 67 -6.30 4.21 5.97
N ALA A 68 -6.94 3.87 7.10
CA ALA A 68 -7.82 4.76 7.82
C ALA A 68 -7.06 5.94 8.46
N GLN A 69 -5.97 5.67 9.17
CA GLN A 69 -5.10 6.72 9.76
C GLN A 69 -4.51 7.64 8.69
N ILE A 70 -4.09 7.08 7.55
CA ILE A 70 -3.64 7.87 6.40
C ILE A 70 -4.77 8.75 5.86
N GLY A 71 -5.99 8.21 5.79
CA GLY A 71 -7.17 8.95 5.36
C GLY A 71 -7.46 10.13 6.28
N GLU A 72 -7.41 9.92 7.59
CA GLU A 72 -7.55 10.96 8.61
C GLU A 72 -6.46 12.05 8.44
N HIS A 73 -5.21 11.64 8.25
CA HIS A 73 -4.07 12.56 8.08
C HIS A 73 -4.18 13.41 6.81
N LEU A 74 -4.77 12.87 5.74
CA LEU A 74 -4.93 13.52 4.44
C LEU A 74 -6.30 14.17 4.22
N GLY A 75 -7.25 14.03 5.17
CA GLY A 75 -8.62 14.52 5.01
C GLY A 75 -9.42 13.81 3.92
N VAL A 76 -9.14 12.53 3.65
CA VAL A 76 -9.85 11.70 2.65
C VAL A 76 -10.31 10.38 3.27
N SER A 77 -11.25 9.67 2.63
CA SER A 77 -11.69 8.38 3.14
C SER A 77 -10.61 7.30 3.01
N GLN A 78 -10.64 6.31 3.91
CA GLN A 78 -9.80 5.10 3.82
C GLN A 78 -9.90 4.45 2.43
N MET A 79 -11.10 4.37 1.86
CA MET A 79 -11.30 3.80 0.53
C MET A 79 -10.65 4.64 -0.58
N HIS A 80 -10.53 5.96 -0.42
CA HIS A 80 -9.74 6.78 -1.33
C HIS A 80 -8.26 6.40 -1.24
N VAL A 81 -7.71 6.27 -0.02
CA VAL A 81 -6.31 5.87 0.22
C VAL A 81 -6.03 4.50 -0.38
N SER A 82 -6.91 3.53 -0.15
CA SER A 82 -6.84 2.19 -0.73
C SER A 82 -6.68 2.23 -2.25
N ARG A 83 -7.56 2.99 -2.94
CA ARG A 83 -7.50 3.13 -4.41
C ARG A 83 -6.21 3.78 -4.88
N LEU A 84 -5.66 4.74 -4.13
CA LEU A 84 -4.37 5.35 -4.45
C LEU A 84 -3.25 4.32 -4.29
N LEU A 85 -3.16 3.65 -3.13
CA LEU A 85 -2.16 2.62 -2.87
C LEU A 85 -2.17 1.54 -3.95
N SER A 86 -3.33 0.98 -4.30
CA SER A 86 -3.42 -0.05 -5.33
C SER A 86 -2.90 0.43 -6.69
N ARG A 87 -3.22 1.68 -7.09
CA ARG A 87 -2.73 2.25 -8.34
C ARG A 87 -1.23 2.52 -8.32
N THR A 88 -0.72 3.07 -7.22
CA THR A 88 0.70 3.36 -7.04
C THR A 88 1.51 2.06 -7.05
N LEU A 89 1.09 1.04 -6.29
CA LEU A 89 1.75 -0.28 -6.27
C LEU A 89 1.69 -0.99 -7.63
N ALA A 90 0.58 -0.90 -8.35
CA ALA A 90 0.49 -1.45 -9.71
C ALA A 90 1.49 -0.78 -10.66
N ARG A 91 1.62 0.56 -10.61
CA ARG A 91 2.60 1.32 -11.42
C ARG A 91 4.04 0.93 -11.08
N LEU A 92 4.36 0.82 -9.79
CA LEU A 92 5.68 0.40 -9.34
C LEU A 92 5.99 -1.03 -9.85
N ARG A 93 5.01 -1.93 -9.81
CA ARG A 93 5.16 -3.32 -10.28
C ARG A 93 5.38 -3.39 -11.79
N GLU A 94 4.61 -2.61 -12.56
CA GLU A 94 4.80 -2.50 -14.01
C GLU A 94 6.19 -1.94 -14.36
N GLY A 95 6.65 -0.93 -13.62
CA GLY A 95 7.99 -0.38 -13.77
C GLY A 95 9.08 -1.43 -13.56
N LEU A 96 8.98 -2.22 -12.49
CA LEU A 96 9.92 -3.31 -12.20
C LEU A 96 9.92 -4.37 -13.32
N LEU A 97 8.75 -4.76 -13.82
CA LEU A 97 8.62 -5.75 -14.90
C LEU A 97 9.12 -5.24 -16.27
N THR A 98 9.18 -3.93 -16.47
CA THR A 98 9.63 -3.32 -17.74
C THR A 98 11.15 -3.06 -17.74
N GLN A 99 11.81 -3.07 -16.58
CA GLN A 99 13.26 -2.90 -16.47
C GLN A 99 14.06 -4.21 -16.64
N HIS A 100 13.38 -5.33 -16.94
CA HIS A 100 13.95 -6.63 -17.30
C HIS A 100 13.68 -6.97 -18.77
#